data_AF-A0A1W7RGQ3-F1
#
_entry.id   AF-A0A1W7RGQ3-F1
#
_cell.length_a   1.000
_cell.length_b   1.000
_cell.length_c   1.000
_cell.angle_alpha   90.00
_cell.angle_beta   90.00
_cell.angle_gamma   90.00
#
_symmetry.space_group_name_H-M   'P 1'
#
loop_
_entity.id
_entity.type
_entity.pdbx_description
1 polymer ?
#
loop_
_entity_poly.entity_id
_entity_poly.type
_entity_poly.pdbx_seq_one_letter_code
_entity_poly.pdbx_strand_id
1 'polypeptide(L)'
;MAAEGDVELELEAEPNGSAVGGDGASGRPAEKPRKHDSGAADLERVTDYAEEKEIQSSNLETAMSVIGDRRSREQKAKQEREKELAKVTIKKEDLELIMNEMEISRAAAERSLREHMGNVVDALITLTN
;
A
#
# COMPACT_ATOMS: atom_id res chain seq x y z
N MET A 1 10.45 -8.37 45.99
CA MET A 1 9.98 -9.44 45.09
C MET A 1 10.43 -9.04 43.70
N ALA A 2 11.33 -9.81 43.10
CA ALA A 2 11.91 -9.62 41.76
C ALA A 2 10.85 -9.93 40.66
N ALA A 3 11.00 -9.60 39.37
CA ALA A 3 12.16 -9.24 38.57
C ALA A 3 11.72 -8.41 37.34
N GLU A 4 12.45 -7.33 37.04
CA GLU A 4 12.55 -6.76 35.69
C GLU A 4 13.87 -7.29 35.10
N GLY A 5 13.80 -7.90 33.92
CA GLY A 5 14.95 -8.49 33.23
C GLY A 5 15.61 -7.47 32.31
N ASP A 6 16.57 -6.72 32.84
CA ASP A 6 17.58 -6.02 32.05
C ASP A 6 18.54 -7.05 31.45
N VAL A 7 18.54 -7.16 30.13
CA VAL A 7 19.55 -7.93 29.38
C VAL A 7 20.59 -6.91 28.90
N GLU A 8 21.69 -6.79 29.66
CA GLU A 8 22.90 -6.10 29.22
C GLU A 8 23.51 -6.86 28.02
N LEU A 9 23.63 -6.17 26.90
CA LEU A 9 24.42 -6.61 25.75
C LEU A 9 25.82 -5.99 25.86
N GLU A 10 26.75 -6.71 26.48
CA GLU A 10 28.18 -6.45 26.38
C GLU A 10 28.65 -6.73 24.94
N LEU A 11 29.05 -5.68 24.22
CA LEU A 11 29.81 -5.80 22.98
C LEU A 11 31.30 -5.74 23.32
N GLU A 12 31.92 -6.90 23.39
CA GLU A 12 33.37 -7.04 23.50
C GLU A 12 34.06 -6.52 22.22
N ALA A 13 34.96 -5.57 22.42
CA ALA A 13 35.88 -5.08 21.39
C ALA A 13 37.14 -5.95 21.43
N GLU A 14 37.39 -6.72 20.36
CA GLU A 14 38.68 -7.37 20.13
C GLU A 14 39.42 -6.65 18.97
N PRO A 15 40.64 -6.12 19.22
CA PRO A 15 41.52 -5.57 18.22
C PRO A 15 42.46 -6.65 17.68
N ASN A 16 42.49 -6.86 16.36
CA ASN A 16 43.56 -7.68 15.77
C ASN A 16 44.28 -6.90 14.66
N GLY A 17 45.51 -6.50 14.98
CA GLY A 17 46.42 -5.82 14.07
C GLY A 17 47.27 -6.81 13.29
N SER A 18 47.66 -6.43 12.08
CA SER A 18 48.94 -6.87 11.53
C SER A 18 49.57 -5.72 10.76
N ALA A 19 50.73 -5.32 11.26
CA ALA A 19 51.57 -4.27 10.74
C ALA A 19 52.30 -4.74 9.48
N VAL A 20 52.39 -3.89 8.45
CA VAL A 20 53.58 -3.76 7.60
C VAL A 20 53.69 -2.28 7.24
N GLY A 21 54.81 -1.68 7.63
CA GLY A 21 55.15 -0.29 7.39
C GLY A 21 55.60 0.00 5.95
N GLY A 22 55.76 1.28 5.68
CA GLY A 22 56.31 1.77 4.41
C GLY A 22 56.04 3.25 4.20
N ASP A 23 56.85 4.09 4.86
CA ASP A 23 57.05 5.51 4.54
C ASP A 23 57.36 5.67 3.03
N GLY A 24 56.72 6.65 2.36
CA GLY A 24 57.01 6.92 0.95
C GLY A 24 56.06 7.89 0.28
N ALA A 25 56.37 9.19 0.35
CA ALA A 25 55.73 10.26 -0.41
C ALA A 25 55.82 10.05 -1.94
N SER A 26 54.71 10.22 -2.66
CA SER A 26 54.68 10.72 -4.06
C SER A 26 53.22 10.81 -4.58
N GLY A 27 52.85 11.95 -5.15
CA GLY A 27 51.49 12.25 -5.58
C GLY A 27 51.04 11.54 -6.87
N ARG A 28 49.74 11.23 -6.90
CA ARG A 28 48.80 11.15 -8.05
C ARG A 28 47.40 10.82 -7.48
N PRO A 29 46.29 11.43 -7.93
CA PRO A 29 44.96 11.09 -7.44
C PRO A 29 44.62 9.68 -7.95
N ALA A 30 44.55 8.70 -7.04
CA ALA A 30 44.22 7.32 -7.35
C ALA A 30 42.73 7.21 -7.74
N GLU A 31 42.45 6.86 -9.00
CA GLU A 31 41.11 6.41 -9.40
C GLU A 31 40.74 5.17 -8.57
N LYS A 32 39.68 5.29 -7.78
CA LYS A 32 39.13 4.16 -7.01
C LYS A 32 38.66 3.08 -8.00
N PRO A 33 38.89 1.79 -7.72
CA PRO A 33 38.39 0.72 -8.56
C PRO A 33 36.86 0.82 -8.63
N ARG A 34 36.31 0.93 -9.85
CA ARG A 34 34.87 0.97 -10.10
C ARG A 34 34.25 -0.37 -9.70
N LYS A 35 33.85 -0.46 -8.43
CA LYS A 35 33.00 -1.54 -7.93
C LYS A 35 31.65 -1.38 -8.59
N HIS A 36 31.09 -2.47 -9.10
CA HIS A 36 29.72 -2.50 -9.59
C HIS A 36 28.79 -2.21 -8.39
N ASP A 37 28.18 -1.02 -8.34
CA ASP A 37 27.29 -0.65 -7.23
C ASP A 37 25.90 -1.28 -7.35
N SER A 38 25.65 -2.03 -8.43
CA SER A 38 24.38 -2.71 -8.72
C SER A 38 23.15 -1.81 -8.63
N GLY A 39 23.30 -0.50 -8.86
CA GLY A 39 22.23 0.49 -8.74
C GLY A 39 21.93 0.91 -7.30
N ALA A 40 22.72 0.51 -6.30
CA ALA A 40 22.48 0.86 -4.90
C ALA A 40 22.48 2.40 -4.68
N ALA A 41 23.39 3.12 -5.32
CA ALA A 41 23.42 4.57 -5.25
C ALA A 41 22.26 5.23 -6.03
N ASP A 42 21.68 4.54 -7.01
CA ASP A 42 20.51 5.04 -7.74
C ASP A 42 19.23 4.87 -6.92
N LEU A 43 19.10 3.76 -6.19
CA LEU A 43 18.00 3.52 -5.27
C LEU A 43 18.01 4.50 -4.07
N GLU A 44 19.19 4.88 -3.57
CA GLU A 44 19.32 5.90 -2.51
C GLU A 44 18.77 7.26 -3.00
N ARG A 45 19.10 7.66 -4.24
CA ARG A 45 18.64 8.91 -4.85
C ARG A 45 17.14 9.00 -5.07
N VAL A 46 16.42 7.89 -5.17
CA VAL A 46 14.94 7.89 -5.29
C VAL A 46 14.26 8.38 -4.01
N THR A 47 14.95 8.29 -2.86
CA THR A 47 14.43 8.75 -1.57
C THR A 47 14.95 10.11 -1.13
N ASP A 48 15.88 10.70 -1.89
CA ASP A 48 16.44 12.02 -1.58
C ASP A 48 15.36 13.10 -1.62
N TYR A 49 15.52 14.09 -0.75
CA TYR A 49 14.60 15.23 -0.70
C TYR A 49 14.71 16.07 -1.97
N ALA A 50 13.57 16.26 -2.65
CA ALA A 50 13.43 17.16 -3.79
C ALA A 50 12.19 18.04 -3.60
N GLU A 51 12.34 19.35 -3.86
CA GLU A 51 11.23 20.29 -3.84
C GLU A 51 10.30 20.04 -5.04
N GLU A 52 8.98 19.99 -4.79
CA GLU A 52 7.98 19.84 -5.85
C GLU A 52 7.96 21.10 -6.73
N LYS A 53 7.98 20.91 -8.05
CA LYS A 53 7.93 22.04 -8.99
C LYS A 53 6.51 22.62 -9.04
N GLU A 54 6.40 23.93 -8.82
CA GLU A 54 5.16 24.65 -9.03
C GLU A 54 4.76 24.70 -10.50
N ILE A 55 3.48 24.51 -10.79
CA ILE A 55 2.89 24.65 -12.12
C ILE A 55 2.17 26.01 -12.19
N GLN A 56 2.30 26.71 -13.32
CA GLN A 56 1.59 27.96 -13.56
C GLN A 56 0.07 27.77 -13.44
N SER A 57 -0.60 28.66 -12.71
CA SER A 57 -2.02 28.56 -12.37
C SER A 57 -3.00 28.81 -13.52
N SER A 58 -2.51 29.18 -14.72
CA SER A 58 -3.31 29.81 -15.78
C SER A 58 -4.44 28.97 -16.38
N ASN A 59 -4.56 27.67 -16.06
CA ASN A 59 -5.69 26.82 -16.51
C ASN A 59 -6.11 25.75 -15.48
N LEU A 60 -5.66 25.86 -14.23
CA LEU A 60 -5.80 24.82 -13.22
C LEU A 60 -7.27 24.60 -12.82
N GLU A 61 -8.02 25.69 -12.71
CA GLU A 61 -9.43 25.68 -12.29
C GLU A 61 -10.38 25.04 -13.32
N THR A 62 -10.13 25.26 -14.61
CA THR A 62 -10.85 24.59 -15.69
C THR A 62 -10.57 23.09 -15.71
N ALA A 63 -9.31 22.68 -15.55
CA ALA A 63 -8.93 21.27 -15.49
C ALA A 63 -9.52 20.57 -14.25
N MET A 64 -9.46 21.21 -13.08
CA MET A 64 -10.09 20.71 -11.85
C MET A 64 -11.61 20.58 -11.98
N SER A 65 -12.28 21.53 -12.66
CA SER A 65 -13.72 21.46 -12.89
C SER A 65 -14.11 20.24 -13.73
N VAL A 66 -13.39 19.95 -14.81
CA VAL A 66 -13.65 18.76 -15.65
C VAL A 66 -13.45 17.45 -14.87
N ILE A 67 -12.41 17.37 -14.05
CA ILE A 67 -12.16 16.21 -13.18
C ILE A 67 -13.24 16.09 -12.11
N GLY A 68 -13.62 17.22 -11.50
CA GLY A 68 -14.68 17.32 -10.50
C GLY A 68 -16.03 16.87 -11.04
N ASP A 69 -16.41 17.31 -12.23
CA ASP A 69 -17.66 16.93 -12.89
C ASP A 69 -17.70 15.43 -13.21
N ARG A 70 -16.60 14.88 -13.72
CA ARG A 70 -16.48 13.43 -13.97
C ARG A 70 -16.62 12.64 -12.69
N ARG A 71 -15.86 13.01 -11.64
CA ARG A 71 -15.89 12.36 -10.33
C ARG A 71 -17.28 12.46 -9.70
N SER A 72 -17.95 13.60 -9.81
CA SER A 72 -19.30 13.82 -9.28
C SER A 72 -20.34 12.93 -9.96
N ARG A 73 -20.27 12.79 -11.29
CA ARG A 73 -21.18 11.90 -12.04
C ARG A 73 -20.98 10.44 -11.66
N GLU A 74 -19.74 9.97 -11.58
CA GLU A 74 -19.42 8.61 -11.16
C GLU A 74 -19.86 8.34 -9.71
N GLN A 75 -19.65 9.30 -8.80
CA GLN A 75 -20.12 9.19 -7.42
C GLN A 75 -21.65 9.16 -7.32
N LYS A 76 -22.35 10.01 -8.06
CA LYS A 76 -23.83 10.02 -8.07
C LYS A 76 -24.40 8.70 -8.59
N ALA A 77 -23.88 8.19 -9.71
CA ALA A 77 -24.31 6.90 -10.25
C ALA A 77 -24.06 5.75 -9.26
N LYS A 78 -22.91 5.76 -8.57
CA LYS A 78 -22.60 4.75 -7.54
C LYS A 78 -23.51 4.86 -6.33
N GLN A 79 -23.80 6.09 -5.87
CA GLN A 79 -24.72 6.33 -4.76
C GLN A 79 -26.16 5.94 -5.09
N GLU A 80 -26.62 6.15 -6.32
CA GLU A 80 -27.95 5.72 -6.76
C GLU A 80 -28.04 4.20 -6.79
N ARG A 81 -27.03 3.51 -7.34
CA ARG A 81 -26.93 2.05 -7.28
C ARG A 81 -26.95 1.54 -5.84
N GLU A 82 -26.18 2.16 -4.94
CA GLU A 82 -26.15 1.80 -3.53
C GLU A 82 -27.50 2.07 -2.82
N LYS A 83 -28.20 3.15 -3.17
CA LYS A 83 -29.54 3.45 -2.62
C LYS A 83 -30.60 2.45 -3.06
N GLU A 84 -30.54 1.96 -4.29
CA GLU A 84 -31.46 0.92 -4.77
C GLU A 84 -31.16 -0.42 -4.10
N LEU A 85 -29.88 -0.79 -4.00
CA LEU A 85 -29.43 -1.97 -3.28
C LEU A 85 -29.81 -1.92 -1.78
N ALA A 86 -29.76 -0.75 -1.14
CA ALA A 86 -30.10 -0.60 0.28
C ALA A 86 -31.60 -0.78 0.59
N LYS A 87 -32.49 -0.60 -0.39
CA LYS A 87 -33.94 -0.85 -0.21
C LYS A 87 -34.29 -2.34 -0.22
N VAL A 88 -33.38 -3.19 -0.69
CA VAL A 88 -33.59 -4.63 -0.74
C VAL A 88 -33.57 -5.18 0.69
N THR A 89 -34.70 -5.74 1.10
CA THR A 89 -34.85 -6.43 2.37
C THR A 89 -34.14 -7.79 2.28
N ILE A 90 -33.03 -7.93 3.00
CA ILE A 90 -32.28 -9.18 3.11
C ILE A 90 -32.64 -9.90 4.42
N LYS A 91 -32.71 -11.23 4.40
CA LYS A 91 -32.88 -12.02 5.63
C LYS A 91 -31.52 -12.30 6.27
N LYS A 92 -31.50 -12.32 7.60
CA LYS A 92 -30.27 -12.61 8.37
C LYS A 92 -29.81 -14.06 8.17
N GLU A 93 -30.74 -15.00 8.09
CA GLU A 93 -30.48 -16.43 7.84
C GLU A 93 -29.75 -16.63 6.51
N ASP A 94 -30.25 -16.01 5.45
CA ASP A 94 -29.67 -16.06 4.11
C ASP A 94 -28.23 -15.50 4.06
N LEU A 95 -27.97 -14.43 4.83
CA LEU A 95 -26.66 -13.82 4.95
C LEU A 95 -25.69 -14.75 5.70
N GLU A 96 -26.11 -15.32 6.82
CA GLU A 96 -25.29 -16.26 7.61
C GLU A 96 -24.99 -17.54 6.83
N LEU A 97 -25.94 -18.04 6.04
CA LEU A 97 -25.73 -19.18 5.15
C LEU A 97 -24.61 -18.92 4.15
N ILE A 98 -24.66 -17.80 3.42
CA ILE A 98 -23.64 -17.45 2.41
C ILE A 98 -22.28 -17.20 3.06
N MET A 99 -22.24 -16.52 4.22
CA MET A 99 -20.98 -16.30 4.94
C MET A 99 -20.31 -17.61 5.35
N ASN A 100 -21.09 -18.57 5.84
CA ASN A 100 -20.55 -19.84 6.32
C ASN A 100 -20.15 -20.78 5.18
N GLU A 101 -20.94 -20.85 4.11
CA GLU A 101 -20.69 -21.79 3.00
C GLU A 101 -19.62 -21.27 2.04
N MET A 102 -19.65 -19.97 1.72
CA MET A 102 -18.69 -19.37 0.77
C MET A 102 -17.45 -18.78 1.45
N GLU A 103 -17.40 -18.77 2.79
CA GLU A 103 -16.32 -18.21 3.60
C GLU A 103 -15.98 -16.74 3.24
N ILE A 104 -16.98 -15.96 2.83
CA ILE A 104 -16.81 -14.55 2.47
C ILE A 104 -17.19 -13.60 3.61
N SER A 105 -16.62 -12.41 3.58
CA SER A 105 -16.98 -11.36 4.53
C SER A 105 -18.47 -11.00 4.46
N ARG A 106 -19.04 -10.57 5.60
CA ARG A 106 -20.43 -10.07 5.68
C ARG A 106 -20.74 -9.04 4.59
N ALA A 107 -19.82 -8.11 4.33
CA ALA A 107 -20.01 -7.05 3.34
C ALA A 107 -20.14 -7.61 1.91
N ALA A 108 -19.41 -8.68 1.59
CA ALA A 108 -19.49 -9.34 0.29
C ALA A 108 -20.78 -10.15 0.14
N ALA A 109 -21.19 -10.90 1.18
CA ALA A 109 -22.45 -11.65 1.20
C ALA A 109 -23.68 -10.73 1.13
N GLU A 110 -23.64 -9.61 1.86
CA GLU A 110 -24.69 -8.60 1.82
C GLU A 110 -24.78 -7.93 0.44
N ARG A 111 -23.64 -7.67 -0.21
CA ARG A 111 -23.60 -7.14 -1.57
C ARG A 111 -24.25 -8.11 -2.56
N SER A 112 -23.86 -9.38 -2.56
CA SER A 112 -24.44 -10.37 -3.49
C SER A 112 -25.94 -10.50 -3.27
N LEU A 113 -26.41 -10.61 -2.02
CA LEU A 113 -27.85 -10.66 -1.74
C LEU A 113 -28.58 -9.41 -2.20
N ARG A 114 -28.00 -8.21 -2.02
CA ARG A 114 -28.63 -6.97 -2.50
C ARG A 114 -28.68 -6.89 -4.03
N GLU A 115 -27.62 -7.32 -4.71
CA GLU A 115 -27.57 -7.34 -6.19
C GLU A 115 -28.60 -8.29 -6.79
N HIS A 116 -28.94 -9.36 -6.08
CA HIS A 116 -29.93 -10.36 -6.48
C HIS A 116 -31.30 -10.19 -5.78
N MET A 117 -31.64 -8.98 -5.32
CA MET A 117 -32.95 -8.67 -4.72
C MET A 117 -33.36 -9.58 -3.55
N GLY A 118 -32.38 -10.11 -2.80
CA GLY A 118 -32.59 -11.02 -1.68
C GLY A 118 -32.82 -12.48 -2.08
N ASN A 119 -32.61 -12.84 -3.35
CA ASN A 119 -32.69 -14.24 -3.78
C ASN A 119 -31.38 -14.97 -3.49
N VAL A 120 -31.43 -15.89 -2.52
CA VAL A 120 -30.29 -16.72 -2.10
C VAL A 120 -29.75 -17.59 -3.22
N VAL A 121 -30.65 -18.19 -4.01
CA VAL A 121 -30.26 -19.14 -5.07
C VAL A 121 -29.48 -18.42 -6.16
N ASP A 122 -30.00 -17.29 -6.65
CA ASP A 122 -29.32 -16.50 -7.68
C ASP A 122 -27.98 -15.94 -7.19
N ALA A 123 -27.92 -15.51 -5.92
CA ALA A 123 -26.68 -15.06 -5.31
C ALA A 123 -25.64 -16.18 -5.20
N LEU A 124 -26.04 -17.39 -4.78
CA LEU A 124 -25.14 -18.54 -4.70
C LEU A 124 -24.67 -19.00 -6.09
N ILE A 125 -25.56 -19.00 -7.09
CA ILE A 125 -25.20 -19.31 -8.49
C ILE A 125 -24.14 -18.34 -8.99
N THR A 126 -24.33 -17.04 -8.74
CA THR A 126 -23.39 -16.00 -9.19
C THR A 126 -22.05 -16.05 -8.46
N LEU A 127 -22.03 -16.48 -7.19
CA LEU A 127 -20.79 -16.66 -6.44
C LEU A 127 -20.03 -17.94 -6.84
N THR A 128 -20.69 -18.88 -7.54
CA THR A 128 -20.10 -20.15 -7.97
C THR A 128 -19.59 -20.10 -9.42
N ASN A 129 -20.16 -19.21 -10.25
CA ASN A 129 -19.86 -19.11 -11.69
C ASN A 129 -18.72 -18.15 -12.04
#